data_AF-A0A3C0JQL8-F1
#
_entry.id   AF-A0A3C0JQL8-F1
#
_cell.length_a   1.000
_cell.length_b   1.000
_cell.length_c   1.000
_cell.angle_alpha   90.00
_cell.angle_beta   90.00
_cell.angle_gamma   90.00
#
_symmetry.space_group_name_H-M   'P 1'
#
loop_
_entity.id
_entity.type
_entity.pdbx_description
1 polymer ?
#
loop_
_entity_poly.entity_id
_entity_poly.type
_entity_poly.pdbx_seq_one_letter_code
_entity_poly.pdbx_strand_id
1 'polypeptide(L)'
;QVVVPPNPGIASAFGLLVADFKNDYARTFLQEAPDYDLDGIERVYSELEAEGRAWLDEEGVPQEAHIVSRSADLRYAHQGSEVTVLLDGVAATSETLDALIQEFHAQHQLLYGFALDQPVEIVTLRVTVSGDVGSVALPKKPGGTDSPEKAILDRRQVYFDESDGFVPCNIYRRDQLAPGASISGPAILEGMDSTVLINPGWAALVDDYGNCIIRPD
;
A
#
# COMPACT_ATOMS: atom_id res chain seq x y z
N GLN A 1 -1.46 -11.27 -15.91
CA GLN A 1 -0.11 -10.68 -15.80
C GLN A 1 0.40 -10.91 -14.39
N VAL A 2 1.68 -11.26 -14.26
CA VAL A 2 2.40 -11.42 -12.99
C VAL A 2 3.63 -10.52 -13.04
N VAL A 3 3.97 -9.87 -11.93
CA VAL A 3 5.19 -9.04 -11.81
C VAL A 3 6.07 -9.64 -10.73
N VAL A 4 7.32 -9.93 -11.09
CA VAL A 4 8.33 -10.39 -10.13
C VAL A 4 9.40 -9.30 -9.99
N PRO A 5 9.51 -8.64 -8.83
CA PRO A 5 10.50 -7.57 -8.63
C PRO A 5 11.93 -8.13 -8.65
N PRO A 6 12.98 -7.29 -8.84
CA PRO A 6 14.35 -7.76 -8.98
C PRO A 6 14.82 -8.68 -7.85
N ASN A 7 14.46 -8.34 -6.61
CA ASN A 7 14.82 -9.08 -5.40
C ASN A 7 13.56 -9.45 -4.58
N PRO A 8 12.75 -10.42 -5.04
CA PRO A 8 11.48 -10.75 -4.40
C PRO A 8 11.68 -11.45 -3.04
N GLY A 9 12.84 -12.07 -2.79
CA GLY A 9 13.16 -12.72 -1.52
C GLY A 9 13.38 -11.72 -0.38
N ILE A 10 13.62 -10.44 -0.69
CA ILE A 10 13.83 -9.36 0.30
C ILE A 10 12.84 -8.21 0.14
N ALA A 11 11.75 -8.40 -0.62
CA ALA A 11 10.80 -7.33 -0.92
C ALA A 11 10.20 -6.67 0.33
N SER A 12 9.96 -7.42 1.41
CA SER A 12 9.44 -6.86 2.68
C SER A 12 10.44 -5.92 3.36
N ALA A 13 11.74 -6.25 3.33
CA ALA A 13 12.78 -5.38 3.87
C ALA A 13 12.92 -4.10 3.04
N PHE A 14 12.77 -4.21 1.71
CA PHE A 14 12.71 -3.05 0.85
C PHE A 14 11.50 -2.15 1.14
N GLY A 15 10.33 -2.75 1.38
CA GLY A 15 9.12 -2.03 1.79
C GLY A 15 9.32 -1.19 3.05
N LEU A 16 10.05 -1.71 4.04
CA LEU A 16 10.41 -0.95 5.24
C LEU A 16 11.31 0.26 4.94
N LEU A 17 12.22 0.15 3.97
CA LEU A 17 13.15 1.23 3.61
C LEU A 17 12.48 2.39 2.85
N VAL A 18 11.37 2.12 2.17
CA VAL A 18 10.66 3.11 1.34
C VAL A 18 9.31 3.51 1.91
N ALA A 19 8.93 2.97 3.08
CA ALA A 19 7.70 3.36 3.75
C ALA A 19 7.83 4.78 4.31
N ASP A 20 6.78 5.57 4.16
CA ASP A 20 6.69 6.87 4.81
C ASP A 20 6.63 6.71 6.33
N PHE A 21 7.18 7.68 7.05
CA PHE A 21 6.91 7.82 8.47
C PHE A 21 5.41 8.09 8.62
N LYS A 22 4.66 7.14 9.14
CA LYS A 22 3.22 7.27 9.36
C LYS A 22 2.84 6.62 10.68
N ASN A 23 2.05 7.32 11.48
CA ASN A 23 1.50 6.78 12.72
C ASN A 23 0.06 7.23 12.94
N ASP A 24 -0.73 6.36 13.56
CA ASP A 24 -2.16 6.57 13.81
C ASP A 24 -2.43 6.64 15.32
N TYR A 25 -3.01 7.75 15.75
CA TYR A 25 -3.42 8.01 17.12
C TYR A 25 -4.94 7.97 17.19
N ALA A 26 -5.48 7.33 18.23
CA ALA A 26 -6.92 7.19 18.40
C ALA A 26 -7.30 7.36 19.87
N ARG A 27 -8.41 8.05 20.12
CA ARG A 27 -8.98 8.20 21.46
C ARG A 27 -10.48 8.04 21.41
N THR A 28 -10.99 7.08 22.18
CA THR A 28 -12.43 6.92 22.39
C THR A 28 -12.96 8.17 23.10
N PHE A 29 -13.93 8.83 22.47
CA PHE A 29 -14.56 10.04 22.97
C PHE A 29 -16.01 10.03 22.49
N LEU A 30 -16.87 9.34 23.25
CA LEU A 30 -18.26 9.14 22.87
C LEU A 30 -19.01 10.48 22.90
N GLN A 31 -19.61 10.84 21.78
CA GLN A 31 -20.45 12.03 21.63
C GLN A 31 -21.76 11.63 20.96
N GLU A 32 -22.87 12.16 21.47
CA GLU A 32 -24.23 11.79 21.05
C GLU A 32 -24.98 13.04 20.61
N ALA A 33 -25.81 12.91 19.57
CA ALA A 33 -26.71 13.98 19.16
C ALA A 33 -27.78 14.24 20.24
N PRO A 34 -28.37 15.46 20.32
CA PRO A 34 -28.13 16.61 19.44
C PRO A 34 -26.96 17.50 19.88
N ASP A 35 -26.41 17.29 21.07
CA ASP A 35 -25.46 18.20 21.71
C ASP A 35 -24.04 17.59 21.71
N TYR A 36 -23.27 17.90 20.66
CA TYR A 36 -21.86 17.53 20.57
C TYR A 36 -20.98 18.56 21.30
N ASP A 37 -20.05 18.10 22.14
CA ASP A 37 -19.05 18.93 22.82
C ASP A 37 -17.93 19.32 21.83
N LEU A 38 -18.19 20.34 21.01
CA LEU A 38 -17.24 20.83 20.00
C LEU A 38 -15.88 21.23 20.60
N ASP A 39 -15.89 21.90 21.75
CA ASP A 39 -14.67 22.29 22.45
C ASP A 39 -13.89 21.07 22.94
N GLY A 40 -14.59 20.05 23.44
CA GLY A 40 -14.02 18.76 23.82
C GLY A 40 -13.41 18.00 22.64
N ILE A 41 -14.11 17.95 21.51
CA ILE A 41 -13.64 17.32 20.27
C ILE A 41 -12.38 18.01 19.77
N GLU A 42 -12.39 19.34 19.64
CA GLU A 42 -11.23 20.10 19.17
C GLU A 42 -10.02 19.93 20.11
N ARG A 43 -10.27 19.94 21.43
CA ARG A 43 -9.22 19.70 22.42
C ARG A 43 -8.60 18.31 22.25
N VAL A 44 -9.41 17.25 22.08
CA VAL A 44 -8.90 15.89 21.86
C VAL A 44 -8.09 15.81 20.58
N TYR A 45 -8.57 16.39 19.47
CA TYR A 45 -7.80 16.45 18.24
C TYR A 45 -6.46 17.17 18.45
N SER A 46 -6.48 18.35 19.05
CA SER A 46 -5.26 19.13 19.33
C SER A 46 -4.24 18.35 20.16
N GLU A 47 -4.70 17.59 21.16
CA GLU A 47 -3.83 16.72 21.96
C GLU A 47 -3.21 15.59 21.12
N LEU A 48 -4.01 14.88 20.31
CA LEU A 48 -3.52 13.81 19.44
C LEU A 48 -2.57 14.33 18.34
N GLU A 49 -2.85 15.51 17.78
CA GLU A 49 -1.98 16.17 16.81
C GLU A 49 -0.64 16.57 17.44
N ALA A 50 -0.64 17.09 18.67
CA ALA A 50 0.57 17.42 19.39
C ALA A 50 1.40 16.17 19.69
N GLU A 51 0.75 15.07 20.13
CA GLU A 51 1.41 13.77 20.33
C GLU A 51 2.06 13.26 19.03
N GLY A 52 1.34 13.30 17.92
CA GLY A 52 1.84 12.83 16.63
C GLY A 52 2.96 13.69 16.03
N ARG A 53 2.88 15.03 16.18
CA ARG A 53 3.95 15.94 15.74
C ARG A 53 5.22 15.76 16.57
N ALA A 54 5.09 15.56 17.88
CA ALA A 54 6.24 15.27 18.75
C ALA A 54 6.94 13.97 18.34
N TRP A 55 6.18 12.94 17.97
CA TRP A 55 6.75 11.70 17.43
C TRP A 55 7.50 11.94 16.10
N LEU A 56 6.93 12.69 15.16
CA LEU A 56 7.62 13.04 13.91
C LEU A 56 8.92 13.83 14.15
N ASP A 57 8.94 14.72 15.14
CA ASP A 57 10.14 15.44 15.56
C ASP A 57 11.21 14.48 16.13
N GLU A 58 10.80 13.47 16.92
CA GLU A 58 11.70 12.42 17.45
C GLU A 58 12.29 11.54 16.34
N GLU A 59 11.52 11.26 15.28
CA GLU A 59 11.98 10.55 14.08
C GLU A 59 12.85 11.44 13.15
N GLY A 60 13.01 12.72 13.47
CA GLY A 60 13.83 13.66 12.71
C GLY A 60 13.19 14.17 11.41
N VAL A 61 11.86 14.09 11.30
CA VAL A 61 11.12 14.62 10.14
C VAL A 61 11.01 16.15 10.25
N PRO A 62 11.41 16.92 9.22
CA PRO A 62 11.27 18.38 9.22
C PRO A 62 9.82 18.83 9.38
N GLN A 63 9.57 19.90 10.14
CA GLN A 63 8.20 20.37 10.43
C GLN A 63 7.40 20.72 9.18
N GLU A 64 8.05 21.24 8.14
CA GLU A 64 7.44 21.53 6.84
C GLU A 64 6.96 20.29 6.09
N ALA A 65 7.46 19.11 6.45
CA ALA A 65 7.07 17.82 5.89
C ALA A 65 6.00 17.11 6.71
N HIS A 66 5.57 17.68 7.85
CA HIS A 66 4.52 17.08 8.68
C HIS A 66 3.15 17.24 8.02
N ILE A 67 2.52 16.12 7.72
CA ILE A 67 1.13 16.03 7.27
C ILE A 67 0.30 15.47 8.41
N VAL A 68 -0.83 16.09 8.69
CA VAL A 68 -1.75 15.70 9.76
C VAL A 68 -3.15 15.62 9.19
N SER A 69 -3.83 14.51 9.42
CA SER A 69 -5.17 14.23 8.95
C SER A 69 -6.05 13.75 10.10
N ARG A 70 -7.14 14.45 10.36
CA ARG A 70 -8.13 14.07 11.37
C ARG A 70 -9.20 13.15 10.75
N SER A 71 -9.69 12.20 11.53
CA SER A 71 -10.86 11.39 11.18
C SER A 71 -11.64 11.03 12.44
N ALA A 72 -12.84 10.47 12.27
CA ALA A 72 -13.67 10.01 13.36
C ALA A 72 -14.36 8.70 12.99
N ASP A 73 -14.57 7.84 13.98
CA ASP A 73 -15.41 6.66 13.84
C ASP A 73 -16.83 7.01 14.26
N LEU A 74 -17.78 6.90 13.33
CA LEU A 74 -19.18 7.23 13.54
C LEU A 74 -20.06 5.99 13.39
N ARG A 75 -21.20 5.99 14.08
CA ARG A 75 -22.23 4.98 13.92
C ARG A 75 -23.61 5.58 14.16
N TYR A 76 -24.66 4.94 13.66
CA TYR A 76 -25.99 5.24 14.17
C TYR A 76 -26.12 4.76 15.62
N ALA A 77 -26.90 5.47 16.42
CA ALA A 77 -27.12 5.12 17.81
C ALA A 77 -27.52 3.64 17.97
N HIS A 78 -26.87 2.97 18.92
CA HIS A 78 -27.07 1.53 19.22
C HIS A 78 -26.66 0.53 18.12
N GLN A 79 -25.94 0.95 17.07
CA GLN A 79 -25.32 0.01 16.15
C GLN A 79 -24.00 -0.56 16.68
N GLY A 80 -23.64 -1.75 16.18
CA GLY A 80 -22.40 -2.45 16.57
C GLY A 80 -21.22 -2.28 15.62
N SER A 81 -21.34 -1.46 14.57
CA SER A 81 -20.28 -1.24 13.59
C SER A 81 -20.13 0.24 13.29
N GLU A 82 -18.88 0.68 13.21
CA GLU A 82 -18.48 2.06 12.98
C GLU A 82 -17.99 2.24 11.54
N VAL A 83 -18.14 3.46 11.03
CA VAL A 83 -17.59 3.91 9.76
C VAL A 83 -16.63 5.06 10.05
N THR A 84 -15.37 4.91 9.65
CA THR A 84 -14.38 5.97 9.76
C THR A 84 -14.59 7.00 8.66
N VAL A 85 -14.74 8.27 9.04
CA VAL A 85 -14.95 9.39 8.13
C VAL A 85 -13.85 10.44 8.33
N LEU A 86 -13.34 10.96 7.22
CA LEU A 86 -12.26 11.94 7.19
C LEU A 86 -12.78 13.34 7.58
N LEU A 87 -12.00 14.07 8.37
CA LEU A 87 -12.22 15.46 8.77
C LEU A 87 -10.95 16.28 8.53
N ASP A 88 -10.39 16.22 7.33
CA ASP A 88 -9.03 16.70 7.08
C ASP A 88 -8.88 18.22 7.20
N GLY A 89 -7.90 18.67 7.99
CA GLY A 89 -7.43 20.07 8.01
C GLY A 89 -8.41 21.15 8.48
N VAL A 90 -9.53 20.81 9.12
CA VAL A 90 -10.51 21.80 9.61
C VAL A 90 -10.75 21.66 11.12
N ALA A 91 -10.92 22.81 11.79
CA ALA A 91 -11.33 22.85 13.19
C ALA A 91 -12.72 22.24 13.38
N ALA A 92 -12.95 21.58 14.51
CA ALA A 92 -14.24 21.00 14.89
C ALA A 92 -15.24 22.11 15.24
N THR A 93 -15.94 22.58 14.22
CA THR A 93 -17.06 23.52 14.31
C THR A 93 -18.38 22.80 14.05
N SER A 94 -19.50 23.48 14.32
CA SER A 94 -20.83 22.95 13.97
C SER A 94 -20.94 22.61 12.49
N GLU A 95 -20.47 23.49 11.60
CA GLU A 95 -20.55 23.29 10.14
C GLU A 95 -19.76 22.07 9.68
N THR A 96 -18.53 21.92 10.19
CA THR A 96 -17.69 20.78 9.84
C THR A 96 -18.22 19.47 10.40
N LEU A 97 -18.89 19.51 11.56
CA LEU A 97 -19.49 18.32 12.14
C LEU A 97 -20.75 17.91 11.39
N ASP A 98 -21.57 18.86 10.97
CA ASP A 98 -22.70 18.60 10.09
C ASP A 98 -22.21 17.95 8.78
N ALA A 99 -21.14 18.48 8.18
CA ALA A 99 -20.52 17.88 6.99
C ALA A 99 -19.99 16.47 7.24
N LEU A 100 -19.34 16.21 8.38
CA LEU A 100 -18.86 14.89 8.79
C LEU A 100 -20.01 13.88 8.89
N ILE A 101 -21.14 14.29 9.48
CA ILE A 101 -22.34 13.46 9.63
C ILE A 101 -22.97 13.18 8.26
N GLN A 102 -23.03 14.18 7.36
CA GLN A 102 -23.51 13.96 5.99
C GLN A 102 -22.62 12.97 5.22
N GLU A 103 -21.30 13.11 5.35
CA GLU A 103 -20.36 12.17 4.73
C GLU A 103 -20.48 10.76 5.33
N PHE A 104 -20.72 10.64 6.65
CA PHE A 104 -21.06 9.36 7.27
C PHE A 104 -22.27 8.71 6.62
N HIS A 105 -23.38 9.44 6.41
CA HIS A 105 -24.55 8.89 5.74
C HIS A 105 -24.23 8.40 4.32
N ALA A 106 -23.42 9.16 3.57
CA ALA A 106 -22.99 8.79 2.23
C ALA A 106 -22.12 7.52 2.23
N GLN A 107 -21.12 7.44 3.10
CA GLN A 107 -20.25 6.27 3.24
C GLN A 107 -21.02 5.04 3.72
N HIS A 108 -21.93 5.20 4.67
CA HIS A 108 -22.78 4.12 5.14
C HIS A 108 -23.70 3.60 4.02
N GLN A 109 -24.26 4.48 3.19
CA GLN A 109 -25.04 4.10 2.01
C GLN A 109 -24.20 3.32 0.99
N LEU A 110 -22.94 3.71 0.76
CA LEU A 110 -22.04 3.01 -0.15
C LEU A 110 -21.64 1.63 0.38
N LEU A 111 -21.34 1.51 1.67
CA LEU A 111 -20.86 0.28 2.29
C LEU A 111 -21.98 -0.74 2.54
N TYR A 112 -23.15 -0.26 2.99
CA TYR A 112 -24.24 -1.13 3.46
C TYR A 112 -25.52 -1.04 2.64
N GLY A 113 -25.60 -0.13 1.67
CA GLY A 113 -26.76 0.02 0.80
C GLY A 113 -27.95 0.77 1.41
N PHE A 114 -27.79 1.34 2.60
CA PHE A 114 -28.82 2.17 3.25
C PHE A 114 -28.21 3.29 4.10
N ALA A 115 -28.98 4.34 4.37
CA ALA A 115 -28.75 5.34 5.41
C ALA A 115 -30.01 5.44 6.27
N LEU A 116 -29.85 5.69 7.57
CA LEU A 116 -30.95 5.78 8.53
C LEU A 116 -31.17 7.24 8.94
N ASP A 117 -32.44 7.58 9.19
CA ASP A 117 -32.81 8.81 9.87
C ASP A 117 -32.74 8.59 11.39
N GLN A 118 -31.52 8.40 11.90
CA GLN A 118 -31.23 8.13 13.30
C GLN A 118 -30.10 9.04 13.79
N PRO A 119 -30.08 9.38 15.10
CA PRO A 119 -28.96 10.08 15.71
C PRO A 119 -27.64 9.37 15.44
N VAL A 120 -26.61 10.15 15.10
CA VAL A 120 -25.26 9.65 14.86
C VAL A 120 -24.42 9.86 16.12
N GLU A 121 -23.73 8.81 16.54
CA GLU A 121 -22.74 8.85 17.62
C GLU A 121 -21.35 8.95 17.02
N ILE A 122 -20.51 9.81 17.59
CA ILE A 122 -19.05 9.77 17.37
C ILE A 122 -18.48 8.91 18.47
N VAL A 123 -17.76 7.84 18.13
CA VAL A 123 -17.24 6.88 19.12
C VAL A 123 -15.76 7.15 19.41
N THR A 124 -14.97 7.39 18.37
CA THR A 124 -13.52 7.52 18.46
C THR A 124 -13.04 8.67 17.57
N LEU A 125 -12.19 9.53 18.11
CA LEU A 125 -11.47 10.55 17.34
C LEU A 125 -10.09 10.01 16.97
N ARG A 126 -9.68 10.22 15.71
CA ARG A 126 -8.44 9.69 15.14
C ARG A 126 -7.61 10.80 14.51
N VAL A 127 -6.31 10.72 14.68
CA VAL A 127 -5.33 11.56 13.98
C VAL A 127 -4.29 10.65 13.35
N THR A 128 -4.15 10.76 12.05
CA THR A 128 -3.04 10.19 11.29
C THR A 128 -2.00 11.27 11.09
N VAL A 129 -0.76 11.02 11.49
CA VAL A 129 0.38 11.88 11.16
C VAL A 129 1.30 11.15 10.21
N SER A 130 1.85 11.88 9.24
CA SER A 130 2.84 11.35 8.32
C SER A 130 3.89 12.38 7.93
N GLY A 131 5.10 11.91 7.61
CA GLY A 131 6.19 12.74 7.11
C GLY A 131 6.39 12.56 5.60
N ASP A 132 6.18 13.59 4.80
CA ASP A 132 6.57 13.59 3.38
C ASP A 132 8.07 13.90 3.26
N VAL A 133 8.90 12.88 3.50
CA VAL A 133 10.36 12.98 3.39
C VAL A 133 10.88 12.76 1.97
N GLY A 134 9.97 12.75 0.98
CA GLY A 134 10.26 12.53 -0.43
C GLY A 134 10.41 11.06 -0.80
N SER A 135 9.94 10.70 -2.00
CA SER A 135 10.03 9.34 -2.51
C SER A 135 11.47 8.94 -2.84
N VAL A 136 11.89 7.74 -2.44
CA VAL A 136 13.17 7.16 -2.90
C VAL A 136 13.08 6.87 -4.39
N ALA A 137 13.89 7.56 -5.19
CA ALA A 137 14.01 7.25 -6.61
C ALA A 137 14.66 5.87 -6.80
N LEU A 138 13.89 4.93 -7.35
CA LEU A 138 14.41 3.61 -7.68
C LEU A 138 15.45 3.71 -8.80
N PRO A 139 16.66 3.18 -8.62
CA PRO A 139 17.65 3.18 -9.69
C PRO A 139 17.16 2.27 -10.83
N LYS A 140 17.35 2.73 -12.07
CA LYS A 140 17.18 1.84 -13.23
C LYS A 140 18.19 0.70 -13.15
N LYS A 141 17.79 -0.49 -13.59
CA LYS A 141 18.69 -1.63 -13.64
C LYS A 141 19.83 -1.31 -14.62
N PRO A 142 21.10 -1.53 -14.24
CA PRO A 142 22.20 -1.44 -15.20
C PRO A 142 22.01 -2.47 -16.34
N GLY A 143 22.67 -2.23 -17.47
CA GLY A 143 22.63 -3.18 -18.59
C GLY A 143 23.02 -4.61 -18.17
N GLY A 144 22.50 -5.59 -18.91
CA GLY A 144 22.86 -7.00 -18.77
C GLY A 144 23.74 -7.45 -19.93
N THR A 145 23.67 -8.73 -20.25
CA THR A 145 24.28 -9.27 -21.48
C THR A 145 23.63 -8.68 -22.73
N ASP A 146 24.36 -8.63 -23.83
CA ASP A 146 23.86 -8.09 -25.11
C ASP A 146 22.66 -8.85 -25.68
N SER A 147 22.43 -10.09 -25.21
CA SER A 147 21.27 -10.91 -25.57
C SER A 147 20.87 -11.86 -24.43
N PRO A 148 19.60 -12.30 -24.35
CA PRO A 148 19.15 -13.25 -23.33
C PRO A 148 19.87 -14.60 -23.39
N GLU A 149 20.28 -15.06 -24.59
CA GLU A 149 20.95 -16.36 -24.77
C GLU A 149 22.29 -16.42 -24.06
N LYS A 150 23.00 -15.28 -23.95
CA LYS A 150 24.26 -15.20 -23.20
C LYS A 150 24.06 -15.34 -21.68
N ALA A 151 22.85 -15.15 -21.19
CA ALA A 151 22.50 -15.34 -19.79
C ALA A 151 22.07 -16.80 -19.48
N ILE A 152 22.00 -17.69 -20.47
CA ILE A 152 21.69 -19.11 -20.23
C ILE A 152 22.84 -19.76 -19.45
N LEU A 153 22.51 -20.26 -18.27
CA LEU A 153 23.40 -20.99 -17.37
C LEU A 153 23.46 -22.48 -17.72
N ASP A 154 22.29 -23.07 -17.98
CA ASP A 154 22.10 -24.52 -18.11
C ASP A 154 20.79 -24.81 -18.86
N ARG A 155 20.58 -26.08 -19.22
CA ARG A 155 19.34 -26.58 -19.82
C ARG A 155 18.94 -27.90 -19.16
N ARG A 156 17.74 -27.97 -18.57
CA ARG A 156 17.27 -29.13 -17.81
C ARG A 156 15.90 -29.61 -18.27
N GLN A 157 15.63 -30.89 -18.06
CA GLN A 157 14.29 -31.46 -18.23
C GLN A 157 13.43 -31.06 -17.04
N VAL A 158 12.32 -30.37 -17.30
CA VAL A 158 11.35 -29.92 -16.28
C VAL A 158 9.98 -30.47 -16.67
N TYR A 159 9.29 -31.05 -15.70
CA TYR A 159 7.96 -31.61 -15.91
C TYR A 159 6.90 -30.52 -15.79
N PHE A 160 6.02 -30.42 -16.78
CA PHE A 160 4.85 -29.55 -16.75
C PHE A 160 3.60 -30.38 -17.06
N ASP A 161 2.58 -30.27 -16.20
CA ASP A 161 1.31 -30.97 -16.40
C ASP A 161 0.64 -30.54 -17.71
N GLU A 162 0.72 -29.26 -18.08
CA GLU A 162 0.14 -28.70 -19.30
C GLU A 162 0.82 -29.18 -20.59
N SER A 163 2.00 -29.80 -20.48
CA SER A 163 2.74 -30.41 -21.59
C SER A 163 2.73 -31.94 -21.54
N ASP A 164 2.00 -32.55 -20.61
CA ASP A 164 1.93 -33.99 -20.38
C ASP A 164 3.31 -34.68 -20.30
N GLY A 165 4.32 -34.01 -19.71
CA GLY A 165 5.66 -34.59 -19.61
C GLY A 165 6.81 -33.64 -19.31
N PHE A 166 8.02 -34.19 -19.40
CA PHE A 166 9.26 -33.45 -19.31
C PHE A 166 9.58 -32.73 -20.62
N VAL A 167 9.84 -31.43 -20.52
CA VAL A 167 10.30 -30.61 -21.64
C VAL A 167 11.63 -29.93 -21.29
N PRO A 168 12.50 -29.71 -22.30
CA PRO A 168 13.77 -29.04 -22.07
C PRO A 168 13.56 -27.55 -21.80
N CYS A 169 13.96 -27.10 -20.63
CA CYS A 169 13.80 -25.75 -20.11
C CYS A 169 15.16 -25.06 -19.99
N ASN A 170 15.28 -23.84 -20.51
CA ASN A 170 16.49 -23.03 -20.35
C ASN A 170 16.50 -22.40 -18.96
N ILE A 171 17.66 -22.45 -18.29
CA ILE A 171 17.90 -21.81 -17.01
C ILE A 171 18.74 -20.57 -17.27
N TYR A 172 18.22 -19.40 -16.90
CA TYR A 172 18.87 -18.10 -17.09
C TYR A 172 19.41 -17.58 -15.76
N ARG A 173 20.59 -16.96 -15.80
CA ARG A 173 21.07 -16.08 -14.73
C ARG A 173 20.27 -14.79 -14.76
N ARG A 174 19.38 -14.62 -13.79
CA ARG A 174 18.42 -13.52 -13.77
C ARG A 174 19.08 -12.14 -13.69
N ASP A 175 20.16 -12.03 -12.92
CA ASP A 175 20.93 -10.80 -12.73
C ASP A 175 21.59 -10.30 -14.04
N GLN A 176 21.87 -11.20 -14.98
CA GLN A 176 22.49 -10.92 -16.27
C GLN A 176 21.51 -10.51 -17.39
N LEU A 177 20.20 -10.64 -17.18
CA LEU A 177 19.22 -10.21 -18.19
C LEU A 177 19.13 -8.68 -18.25
N ALA A 178 19.32 -8.11 -19.44
CA ALA A 178 19.23 -6.67 -19.65
C ALA A 178 17.77 -6.18 -19.67
N PRO A 179 17.49 -4.90 -19.33
CA PRO A 179 16.21 -4.28 -19.66
C PRO A 179 15.84 -4.46 -21.14
N GLY A 180 14.57 -4.77 -21.40
CA GLY A 180 14.05 -5.11 -22.73
C GLY A 180 14.22 -6.57 -23.13
N ALA A 181 14.94 -7.40 -22.36
CA ALA A 181 15.06 -8.83 -22.62
C ALA A 181 13.70 -9.52 -22.57
N SER A 182 13.37 -10.28 -23.62
CA SER A 182 12.18 -11.12 -23.68
C SER A 182 12.59 -12.60 -23.62
N ILE A 183 11.89 -13.37 -22.78
CA ILE A 183 12.17 -14.78 -22.52
C ILE A 183 10.86 -15.55 -22.66
N SER A 184 10.74 -16.35 -23.72
CA SER A 184 9.63 -17.28 -23.89
C SER A 184 9.83 -18.51 -23.00
N GLY A 185 8.74 -18.96 -22.37
CA GLY A 185 8.68 -20.19 -21.62
C GLY A 185 8.58 -21.42 -22.52
N PRO A 186 8.89 -22.63 -22.00
CA PRO A 186 9.29 -22.90 -20.63
C PRO A 186 10.72 -22.44 -20.31
N ALA A 187 10.86 -21.64 -19.25
CA ALA A 187 12.14 -21.10 -18.82
C ALA A 187 12.19 -20.95 -17.29
N ILE A 188 13.38 -21.05 -16.70
CA ILE A 188 13.63 -20.76 -15.28
C ILE A 188 14.60 -19.59 -15.19
N LEU A 189 14.28 -18.59 -14.38
CA LEU A 189 15.20 -17.50 -14.03
C LEU A 189 15.72 -17.74 -12.61
N GLU A 190 17.00 -18.08 -12.49
CA GLU A 190 17.68 -18.24 -11.20
C GLU A 190 18.28 -16.91 -10.76
N GLY A 191 17.83 -16.42 -9.60
CA GLY A 191 18.41 -15.30 -8.88
C GLY A 191 19.02 -15.75 -7.55
N MET A 192 19.79 -14.87 -6.92
CA MET A 192 20.41 -15.16 -5.62
C MET A 192 19.39 -15.42 -4.50
N ASP A 193 18.25 -14.76 -4.55
CA ASP A 193 17.23 -14.75 -3.50
C ASP A 193 15.95 -15.50 -3.89
N SER A 194 15.84 -15.96 -5.13
CA SER A 194 14.61 -16.50 -5.70
C SER A 194 14.83 -17.26 -7.00
N THR A 195 13.89 -18.15 -7.33
CA THR A 195 13.83 -18.84 -8.63
C THR A 195 12.45 -18.64 -9.22
N VAL A 196 12.40 -18.14 -10.47
CA VAL A 196 11.15 -17.80 -11.16
C VAL A 196 10.91 -18.78 -12.29
N LEU A 197 9.76 -19.42 -12.31
CA LEU A 197 9.32 -20.29 -13.40
C LEU A 197 8.46 -19.51 -14.40
N ILE A 198 8.79 -19.61 -15.68
CA ILE A 198 7.97 -19.13 -16.80
C ILE A 198 7.39 -20.39 -17.46
N ASN A 199 6.07 -20.53 -17.39
CA ASN A 199 5.35 -21.70 -17.92
C ASN A 199 5.38 -21.75 -19.46
N PRO A 200 5.16 -22.93 -20.07
CA PRO A 200 4.88 -23.04 -21.49
C PRO A 200 3.74 -22.10 -21.92
N GLY A 201 3.91 -21.42 -23.06
CA GLY A 201 2.90 -20.47 -23.59
C GLY A 201 2.83 -19.14 -22.83
N TRP A 202 3.86 -18.82 -22.03
CA TRP A 202 4.03 -17.53 -21.38
C TRP A 202 5.39 -16.94 -21.74
N ALA A 203 5.52 -15.62 -21.69
CA ALA A 203 6.80 -14.94 -21.76
C ALA A 203 7.00 -13.95 -20.62
N ALA A 204 8.27 -13.72 -20.30
CA ALA A 204 8.72 -12.66 -19.43
C ALA A 204 9.37 -11.52 -20.24
N LEU A 205 9.09 -10.28 -19.85
CA LEU A 205 9.80 -9.09 -20.28
C LEU A 205 10.51 -8.48 -19.07
N VAL A 206 11.80 -8.18 -19.19
CA VAL A 206 12.54 -7.42 -18.18
C VAL A 206 12.35 -5.92 -18.44
N ASP A 207 11.82 -5.19 -17.47
CA ASP A 207 11.65 -3.73 -17.60
C ASP A 207 12.92 -2.94 -17.24
N ASP A 208 12.84 -1.61 -17.33
CA ASP A 208 13.91 -0.66 -17.01
C ASP A 208 14.40 -0.74 -15.55
N TYR A 209 13.60 -1.30 -14.64
CA TYR A 209 13.91 -1.44 -13.22
C TYR A 209 14.32 -2.88 -12.85
N GLY A 210 14.31 -3.80 -13.82
CA GLY A 210 14.65 -5.20 -13.62
C GLY A 210 13.51 -6.07 -13.14
N ASN A 211 12.27 -5.56 -13.13
CA ASN A 211 11.09 -6.40 -12.88
C ASN A 211 10.92 -7.38 -14.04
N CYS A 212 10.55 -8.61 -13.74
CA CYS A 212 10.12 -9.58 -14.74
C CYS A 212 8.59 -9.51 -14.85
N ILE A 213 8.10 -9.00 -15.97
CA ILE A 213 6.67 -8.93 -16.28
C ILE A 213 6.30 -10.18 -17.07
N ILE A 214 5.57 -11.09 -16.45
CA ILE A 214 5.22 -12.39 -17.03
C ILE A 214 3.76 -12.37 -17.47
N ARG A 215 3.51 -12.79 -18.72
CA ARG A 215 2.17 -12.83 -19.33
C ARG A 215 2.04 -14.09 -20.20
N PRO A 216 0.81 -14.60 -20.40
CA PRO A 216 0.55 -15.53 -21.50
C PRO A 216 0.97 -14.88 -22.83
N ASP A 217 1.58 -15.67 -23.71
CA ASP A 217 1.90 -15.28 -25.09
C ASP A 217 0.62 -15.08 -25.93
#